data_AF-A0AAB0AAA7-F1
#
_entry.id   AF-A0AAB0AAA7-F1
#
_cell.length_a   1.000
_cell.length_b   1.000
_cell.length_c   1.000
_cell.angle_alpha   90.00
_cell.angle_beta   90.00
_cell.angle_gamma   90.00
#
_symmetry.space_group_name_H-M   'P 1'
#
loop_
_entity.id
_entity.type
_entity.pdbx_description
1 polymer ?
#
loop_
_entity_poly.entity_id
_entity_poly.type
_entity_poly.pdbx_seq_one_letter_code
_entity_poly.pdbx_strand_id
1 'polypeptide(L)'
;MDLNYHAEDLGSNPTPDKLTKNVRAARQLYEDTCDLLRERSHSLILREDLETKLSVSLANMEMELGKCSLQQTSDGETKVYLNVLAPNEDVDHHRKKQKPFWLRFRGQHGHGQGSSGMGGGLGKTNADLVNNWGVGEVVTWLEAMQMVEYVDSFIKNDIRGKELLTLARRDLKDLGVTKVGHVKRILQAIKDLGSTSIG
;
A
#
# COMPACT_ATOMS: atom_id res chain seq x y z
N MET A 1 -22.06 50.05 -17.68
CA MET A 1 -20.63 49.94 -17.35
C MET A 1 -20.52 48.79 -16.38
N ASP A 2 -20.14 47.65 -16.93
CA ASP A 2 -19.76 46.42 -16.27
C ASP A 2 -18.72 46.66 -15.17
N LEU A 3 -18.71 45.79 -14.18
CA LEU A 3 -17.50 45.05 -13.82
C LEU A 3 -17.90 43.78 -13.07
N ASN A 4 -17.97 42.70 -13.87
CA ASN A 4 -17.81 41.30 -13.50
C ASN A 4 -16.87 41.13 -12.29
N TYR A 5 -17.39 40.57 -11.19
CA TYR A 5 -16.55 39.87 -10.23
C TYR A 5 -16.35 38.45 -10.75
N HIS A 6 -15.20 38.23 -11.38
CA HIS A 6 -14.71 36.91 -11.76
C HIS A 6 -14.67 35.99 -10.54
N ALA A 7 -15.59 35.02 -10.51
CA ALA A 7 -15.45 33.83 -9.71
C ALA A 7 -14.52 32.87 -10.47
N GLU A 8 -13.21 32.97 -10.22
CA GLU A 8 -12.28 31.91 -10.61
C GLU A 8 -11.47 31.43 -9.40
N ASP A 9 -11.41 30.11 -9.31
CA ASP A 9 -10.51 29.30 -8.50
C ASP A 9 -10.89 29.05 -7.02
N LEU A 10 -11.97 28.28 -6.83
CA LEU A 10 -12.07 27.37 -5.69
C LEU A 10 -11.70 25.97 -6.16
N GLY A 11 -10.52 25.53 -5.74
CA GLY A 11 -9.94 24.23 -6.01
C GLY A 11 -10.95 23.09 -5.87
N SER A 12 -10.91 22.23 -6.88
CA SER A 12 -11.81 21.09 -7.12
C SER A 12 -11.95 20.18 -5.91
N ASN A 13 -12.94 20.44 -5.05
CA ASN A 13 -13.47 19.45 -4.13
C ASN A 13 -13.96 18.26 -4.98
N PRO A 14 -13.52 17.00 -4.77
CA PRO A 14 -14.00 15.88 -5.55
C PRO A 14 -15.52 15.85 -5.47
N THR A 15 -16.19 16.10 -6.59
CA THR A 15 -17.65 16.01 -6.64
C THR A 15 -18.05 14.61 -6.15
N PRO A 16 -19.10 14.45 -5.33
CA PRO A 16 -19.49 13.16 -4.76
C PRO A 16 -19.62 12.02 -5.79
N ASP A 17 -19.92 12.37 -7.04
CA ASP A 17 -19.94 11.48 -8.20
C ASP A 17 -18.55 10.91 -8.54
N LYS A 18 -17.48 11.73 -8.55
CA LYS A 18 -16.10 11.26 -8.80
C LYS A 18 -15.62 10.32 -7.71
N LEU A 19 -15.90 10.63 -6.45
CA LEU A 19 -15.56 9.75 -5.32
C LEU A 19 -16.28 8.40 -5.45
N THR A 20 -17.59 8.44 -5.74
CA THR A 20 -18.41 7.24 -5.92
C THR A 20 -17.86 6.35 -7.04
N LYS A 21 -17.50 6.94 -8.18
CA LYS A 21 -16.87 6.21 -9.30
C LYS A 21 -15.55 5.57 -8.90
N ASN A 22 -14.69 6.31 -8.20
CA ASN A 22 -13.38 5.79 -7.77
C ASN A 22 -13.50 4.62 -6.79
N VAL A 23 -14.36 4.73 -5.78
CA VAL A 23 -14.55 3.65 -4.80
C VAL A 23 -15.18 2.42 -5.45
N ARG A 24 -16.09 2.59 -6.41
CA ARG A 24 -16.63 1.48 -7.20
C ARG A 24 -15.56 0.80 -8.04
N ALA A 25 -14.73 1.58 -8.75
CA ALA A 25 -13.64 1.03 -9.55
C ALA A 25 -12.63 0.27 -8.67
N ALA A 26 -12.27 0.81 -7.50
CA ALA A 26 -11.38 0.14 -6.56
C ALA A 26 -11.99 -1.17 -6.00
N ARG A 27 -13.29 -1.17 -5.70
CA ARG A 27 -14.01 -2.38 -5.26
C ARG A 27 -14.06 -3.44 -6.34
N GLN A 28 -14.39 -3.05 -7.58
CA GLN A 28 -14.43 -3.97 -8.70
C GLN A 28 -13.05 -4.59 -8.95
N LEU A 29 -11.99 -3.77 -8.96
CA LEU A 29 -10.62 -4.26 -9.12
C LEU A 29 -10.24 -5.28 -8.04
N TYR A 30 -10.60 -5.00 -6.80
CA TYR A 30 -10.37 -5.92 -5.68
C TYR A 30 -11.12 -7.26 -5.90
N GLU A 31 -12.41 -7.20 -6.24
CA GLU A 31 -13.24 -8.39 -6.51
C GLU A 31 -12.69 -9.22 -7.67
N ASP A 32 -12.40 -8.57 -8.81
CA ASP A 32 -11.82 -9.20 -10.00
C ASP A 32 -10.47 -9.88 -9.68
N THR A 33 -9.63 -9.22 -8.87
CA THR A 33 -8.34 -9.77 -8.46
C THR A 33 -8.54 -11.00 -7.57
N CYS A 34 -9.47 -10.93 -6.61
CA CYS A 34 -9.82 -12.08 -5.77
C CYS A 34 -10.35 -13.25 -6.61
N ASP A 35 -11.26 -12.99 -7.54
CA ASP A 35 -11.84 -14.03 -8.39
C ASP A 35 -10.79 -14.67 -9.30
N LEU A 36 -9.91 -13.85 -9.92
CA LEU A 36 -8.78 -14.35 -10.70
C LEU A 36 -7.88 -15.27 -9.87
N LEU A 37 -7.51 -14.83 -8.66
CA LEU A 37 -6.69 -15.63 -7.75
C LEU A 37 -7.41 -16.93 -7.39
N ARG A 38 -8.72 -16.90 -7.14
CA ARG A 38 -9.51 -18.10 -6.82
C ARG A 38 -9.50 -19.09 -7.98
N GLU A 39 -9.82 -18.62 -9.18
CA GLU A 39 -9.96 -19.44 -10.38
C GLU A 39 -8.62 -20.00 -10.86
N ARG A 40 -7.56 -19.19 -10.80
CA ARG A 40 -6.25 -19.51 -11.39
C ARG A 40 -5.21 -19.90 -10.36
N SER A 41 -5.57 -20.03 -9.09
CA SER A 41 -4.69 -20.37 -7.95
C SER A 41 -3.68 -21.49 -8.23
N HIS A 42 -4.12 -22.56 -8.88
CA HIS A 42 -3.31 -23.74 -9.20
C HIS A 42 -2.34 -23.54 -10.38
N SER A 43 -2.54 -22.49 -11.18
CA SER A 43 -1.76 -22.18 -12.38
C SER A 43 -0.87 -20.94 -12.22
N LEU A 44 -1.17 -20.09 -11.24
CA LEU A 44 -0.40 -18.89 -10.94
C LEU A 44 0.82 -19.28 -10.10
N ILE A 45 2.00 -19.12 -10.67
CA ILE A 45 3.28 -19.24 -9.96
C ILE A 45 3.77 -17.81 -9.72
N LEU A 46 3.58 -17.32 -8.50
CA LEU A 46 4.10 -16.03 -8.07
C LEU A 46 5.38 -16.25 -7.27
N ARG A 47 6.34 -15.33 -7.39
CA ARG A 47 7.46 -15.31 -6.45
C ARG A 47 6.92 -15.00 -5.04
N GLU A 48 7.50 -15.61 -4.02
CA GLU A 48 7.08 -15.48 -2.61
C GLU A 48 7.00 -14.01 -2.15
N ASP A 49 7.94 -13.17 -2.59
CA ASP A 49 7.98 -11.74 -2.26
C ASP A 49 6.80 -10.97 -2.88
N LEU A 50 6.45 -11.28 -4.13
CA LEU A 50 5.35 -10.67 -4.86
C LEU A 50 4.00 -11.17 -4.33
N GLU A 51 3.90 -12.44 -3.99
CA GLU A 51 2.71 -13.01 -3.35
C GLU A 51 2.43 -12.34 -2.00
N THR A 52 3.48 -12.13 -1.20
CA THR A 52 3.39 -11.43 0.09
C THR A 52 2.92 -9.99 -0.11
N LYS A 53 3.54 -9.25 -1.04
CA LYS A 53 3.16 -7.86 -1.36
C LYS A 53 1.72 -7.76 -1.86
N LEU A 54 1.31 -8.67 -2.75
CA LEU A 54 -0.07 -8.73 -3.27
C LEU A 54 -1.07 -9.00 -2.14
N SER A 55 -0.76 -9.97 -1.28
CA SER A 55 -1.61 -10.33 -0.14
C SER A 55 -1.80 -9.15 0.83
N VAL A 56 -0.73 -8.43 1.16
CA VAL A 56 -0.79 -7.24 2.03
C VAL A 56 -1.60 -6.13 1.36
N SER A 57 -1.41 -5.91 0.06
CA SER A 57 -2.12 -4.89 -0.69
C SER A 57 -3.63 -5.16 -0.73
N LEU A 58 -4.04 -6.41 -1.00
CA LEU A 58 -5.45 -6.81 -0.98
C LEU A 58 -6.08 -6.69 0.42
N ALA A 59 -5.35 -7.05 1.48
CA ALA A 59 -5.84 -6.90 2.85
C ALA A 59 -6.04 -5.41 3.23
N ASN A 60 -5.12 -4.53 2.81
CA ASN A 60 -5.27 -3.09 3.02
C ASN A 60 -6.45 -2.53 2.22
N MET A 61 -6.60 -2.93 0.95
CA MET A 61 -7.76 -2.54 0.14
C MET A 61 -9.08 -3.00 0.78
N GLU A 62 -9.16 -4.24 1.28
CA GLU A 62 -10.33 -4.74 2.00
C GLU A 62 -10.67 -3.87 3.22
N MET A 63 -9.65 -3.53 4.02
CA MET A 63 -9.82 -2.67 5.20
C MET A 63 -10.36 -1.29 4.83
N GLU A 64 -9.78 -0.63 3.83
CA GLU A 64 -10.20 0.71 3.42
C GLU A 64 -11.57 0.70 2.72
N LEU A 65 -11.84 -0.29 1.87
CA LEU A 65 -13.17 -0.50 1.27
C LEU A 65 -14.23 -0.81 2.32
N GLY A 66 -13.85 -1.43 3.45
CA GLY A 66 -14.72 -1.66 4.61
C GLY A 66 -15.15 -0.38 5.33
N LYS A 67 -14.40 0.72 5.17
CA LYS A 67 -14.78 2.05 5.70
C LYS A 67 -15.77 2.79 4.79
N CYS A 68 -16.04 2.24 3.61
CA CYS A 68 -16.94 2.83 2.61
C CYS A 68 -18.25 2.04 2.54
N SER A 69 -19.38 2.71 2.79
CA SER A 69 -20.71 2.16 2.53
C SER A 69 -21.25 2.64 1.19
N LEU A 70 -21.78 1.72 0.39
CA LEU A 70 -22.49 2.03 -0.86
C LEU A 70 -23.98 1.91 -0.59
N GLN A 71 -24.71 3.02 -0.72
CA GLN A 71 -26.16 3.02 -0.55
C GLN A 71 -26.84 3.49 -1.83
N GLN A 72 -27.88 2.77 -2.24
CA GLN A 72 -28.74 3.21 -3.33
C GLN A 72 -29.77 4.19 -2.80
N THR A 73 -29.80 5.39 -3.38
CA THR A 73 -30.79 6.42 -3.05
C THR A 73 -32.14 6.09 -3.68
N SER A 74 -33.19 6.78 -3.22
CA SER A 74 -34.56 6.69 -3.78
C SER A 74 -34.60 6.91 -5.29
N ASP A 75 -33.64 7.67 -5.81
CA ASP A 75 -33.57 8.10 -7.20
C ASP A 75 -32.79 7.09 -8.06
N GLY A 76 -32.43 5.93 -7.49
CA GLY A 76 -31.67 4.86 -8.16
C GLY A 76 -30.15 5.11 -8.20
N GLU A 77 -29.70 6.30 -7.86
CA GLU A 77 -28.29 6.68 -7.81
C GLU A 77 -27.60 6.03 -6.59
N THR A 78 -26.51 5.30 -6.79
CA THR A 78 -25.70 4.83 -5.66
C THR A 78 -24.73 5.92 -5.23
N LYS A 79 -24.66 6.18 -3.94
CA LYS A 79 -23.71 7.12 -3.33
C LYS A 79 -22.80 6.38 -2.36
N VAL A 80 -21.56 6.85 -2.28
CA VAL A 80 -20.59 6.39 -1.28
C VAL A 80 -20.68 7.27 -0.04
N TYR A 81 -20.72 6.61 1.11
CA TYR A 81 -20.63 7.23 2.42
C TYR A 81 -19.35 6.73 3.10
N LEU A 82 -18.56 7.67 3.61
CA LEU A 82 -17.39 7.34 4.42
C LEU A 82 -17.85 7.22 5.88
N ASN A 83 -17.65 6.05 6.47
CA ASN A 83 -17.94 5.85 7.88
C ASN A 83 -16.76 6.40 8.70
N VAL A 84 -16.73 7.72 8.88
CA VAL A 84 -15.70 8.41 9.70
C VAL A 84 -15.97 8.22 11.20
N LEU A 85 -17.18 7.79 11.57
CA LEU A 85 -17.57 7.50 12.95
C LEU A 85 -18.25 6.12 13.02
N ALA A 86 -17.52 5.13 13.50
CA ALA A 86 -18.11 4.10 14.35
C ALA A 86 -17.12 3.71 15.46
N PRO A 87 -16.80 4.61 16.41
CA PRO A 87 -16.41 4.15 17.73
C PRO A 87 -17.67 3.58 18.39
N ASN A 88 -17.79 2.24 18.41
CA ASN A 88 -18.92 1.48 18.95
C ASN A 88 -20.25 1.61 18.19
N GLU A 89 -20.43 0.77 17.17
CA GLU A 89 -21.71 0.04 17.07
C GLU A 89 -21.36 -1.45 16.96
N ASP A 90 -21.86 -2.22 17.92
CA ASP A 90 -21.85 -3.68 17.93
C ASP A 90 -22.59 -4.22 16.70
N VAL A 91 -21.92 -4.25 15.55
CA VAL A 91 -22.40 -4.99 14.38
C VAL A 91 -22.10 -6.46 14.62
N ASP A 92 -23.02 -7.10 15.33
CA ASP A 92 -23.35 -8.52 15.31
C ASP A 92 -22.17 -9.50 15.17
N HIS A 93 -21.81 -10.12 16.30
CA HIS A 93 -20.74 -11.12 16.45
C HIS A 93 -20.98 -12.45 15.71
N HIS A 94 -21.84 -12.49 14.68
CA HIS A 94 -22.25 -13.72 13.98
C HIS A 94 -21.61 -13.96 12.61
N ARG A 95 -20.92 -12.98 12.01
CA ARG A 95 -20.02 -13.28 10.89
C ARG A 95 -18.62 -13.51 11.43
N LYS A 96 -18.30 -14.77 11.73
CA LYS A 96 -16.91 -15.24 11.81
C LYS A 96 -16.19 -14.62 10.61
N LYS A 97 -15.31 -13.64 10.86
CA LYS A 97 -14.43 -13.04 9.85
C LYS A 97 -13.51 -14.15 9.38
N GLN A 98 -14.02 -14.95 8.44
CA GLN A 98 -13.27 -16.01 7.80
C GLN A 98 -12.07 -15.32 7.19
N LYS A 99 -10.88 -15.74 7.62
CA LYS A 99 -9.63 -15.25 7.07
C LYS A 99 -9.77 -15.31 5.56
N PRO A 100 -9.60 -14.18 4.86
CA PRO A 100 -9.85 -14.18 3.44
C PRO A 100 -9.01 -15.26 2.75
N PHE A 101 -9.63 -15.95 1.81
CA PHE A 101 -9.08 -17.19 1.26
C PHE A 101 -7.72 -16.99 0.57
N TRP A 102 -7.38 -15.77 0.12
CA TRP A 102 -6.06 -15.47 -0.43
C TRP A 102 -4.94 -15.54 0.61
N LEU A 103 -5.24 -15.46 1.91
CA LEU A 103 -4.26 -15.78 2.95
C LEU A 103 -3.81 -17.25 2.92
N ARG A 104 -4.51 -18.13 2.18
CA ARG A 104 -4.14 -19.54 1.99
C ARG A 104 -3.07 -19.72 0.91
N PHE A 105 -2.84 -18.74 0.03
CA PHE A 105 -1.70 -18.77 -0.90
C PHE A 105 -0.37 -18.93 -0.14
N ARG A 106 -0.28 -18.30 1.05
CA ARG A 106 0.86 -18.38 1.98
C ARG A 106 1.25 -19.80 2.41
N GLY A 107 0.39 -20.80 2.21
CA GLY A 107 0.62 -22.18 2.66
C GLY A 107 0.55 -23.26 1.56
N GLN A 108 0.32 -22.90 0.29
CA GLN A 108 0.03 -23.89 -0.76
C GLN A 108 1.26 -24.29 -1.60
N HIS A 109 2.36 -23.52 -1.59
CA HIS A 109 3.60 -23.86 -2.31
C HIS A 109 4.53 -24.82 -1.51
N GLY A 110 3.97 -25.90 -0.97
CA GLY A 110 4.73 -26.97 -0.31
C GLY A 110 4.11 -28.33 -0.61
N HIS A 111 4.56 -28.98 -1.69
CA HIS A 111 4.19 -30.35 -1.99
C HIS A 111 5.07 -31.31 -1.17
N GLY A 112 4.53 -31.93 -0.13
CA GLY A 112 5.26 -32.97 0.62
C GLY A 112 4.68 -33.30 2.00
N GLN A 113 3.82 -34.31 2.03
CA GLN A 113 3.48 -35.23 3.12
C GLN A 113 4.38 -35.20 4.39
N GLY A 114 3.74 -35.05 5.56
CA GLY A 114 4.21 -35.68 6.81
C GLY A 114 4.47 -34.75 8.00
N SER A 115 3.67 -34.97 9.06
CA SER A 115 4.03 -34.94 10.48
C SER A 115 4.59 -33.65 11.13
N SER A 116 3.89 -33.22 12.18
CA SER A 116 4.41 -32.78 13.48
C SER A 116 5.83 -32.18 13.49
N GLY A 117 5.91 -30.87 13.66
CA GLY A 117 7.18 -30.21 13.98
C GLY A 117 7.00 -28.74 14.31
N MET A 118 7.01 -28.41 15.60
CA MET A 118 7.36 -27.07 16.06
C MET A 118 8.74 -26.72 15.50
N GLY A 119 8.85 -25.64 14.72
CA GLY A 119 10.12 -25.16 14.19
C GLY A 119 10.01 -23.68 13.85
N GLY A 120 10.67 -22.84 14.63
CA GLY A 120 10.57 -21.39 14.57
C GLY A 120 11.04 -20.81 13.24
N GLY A 121 10.16 -20.04 12.59
CA GLY A 121 10.55 -19.10 11.57
C GLY A 121 11.16 -17.87 12.25
N LEU A 122 12.47 -17.68 12.08
CA LEU A 122 13.13 -16.40 12.35
C LEU A 122 12.34 -15.30 11.64
N GLY A 123 11.74 -14.41 12.43
CA GLY A 123 11.04 -13.25 11.89
C GLY A 123 12.02 -12.43 11.06
N LYS A 124 11.84 -12.40 9.74
CA LYS A 124 12.57 -11.49 8.85
C LYS A 124 12.32 -10.07 9.39
N THR A 125 13.38 -9.39 9.80
CA THR A 125 13.27 -8.02 10.32
C THR A 125 12.88 -7.09 9.17
N ASN A 126 12.30 -5.92 9.47
CA ASN A 126 11.97 -4.96 8.41
C ASN A 126 13.23 -4.55 7.60
N ALA A 127 14.40 -4.54 8.24
CA ALA A 127 15.68 -4.32 7.58
C ALA A 127 16.01 -5.41 6.52
N ASP A 128 15.66 -6.67 6.76
CA ASP A 128 15.87 -7.77 5.79
C ASP A 128 14.97 -7.62 4.55
N LEU A 129 13.76 -7.07 4.73
CA LEU A 129 12.86 -6.77 3.61
C LEU A 129 13.40 -5.61 2.78
N VAL A 130 13.85 -4.53 3.43
CA VAL A 130 14.40 -3.35 2.76
C VAL A 130 15.70 -3.69 2.04
N ASN A 131 16.57 -4.53 2.62
CA ASN A 131 17.81 -4.99 1.97
C ASN A 131 17.59 -5.61 0.58
N ASN A 132 16.42 -6.18 0.33
CA ASN A 132 16.07 -6.82 -0.93
C ASN A 132 15.33 -5.91 -1.92
N TRP A 133 15.13 -4.63 -1.60
CA TRP A 133 14.49 -3.67 -2.51
C TRP A 133 15.35 -3.45 -3.75
N GLY A 134 14.71 -3.51 -4.93
CA GLY A 134 15.28 -2.99 -6.17
C GLY A 134 15.11 -1.48 -6.29
N VAL A 135 15.62 -0.90 -7.38
CA VAL A 135 15.51 0.54 -7.68
C VAL A 135 14.05 1.00 -7.68
N GLY A 136 13.14 0.20 -8.23
CA GLY A 136 11.71 0.54 -8.28
C GLY A 136 11.09 0.74 -6.90
N GLU A 137 11.39 -0.12 -5.93
CA GLU A 137 10.90 0.05 -4.56
C GLU A 137 11.50 1.27 -3.87
N VAL A 138 12.77 1.59 -4.14
CA VAL A 138 13.40 2.83 -3.66
C VAL A 138 12.72 4.07 -4.26
N VAL A 139 12.34 4.03 -5.53
CA VAL A 139 11.57 5.11 -6.18
C VAL A 139 10.21 5.29 -5.52
N THR A 140 9.43 4.22 -5.36
CA THR A 140 8.13 4.29 -4.69
C THR A 140 8.24 4.85 -3.26
N TRP A 141 9.30 4.47 -2.54
CA TRP A 141 9.58 5.01 -1.20
C TRP A 141 9.91 6.51 -1.23
N LEU A 142 10.70 7.00 -2.18
CA LEU A 142 10.95 8.43 -2.36
C LEU A 142 9.66 9.21 -2.68
N GLU A 143 8.84 8.67 -3.58
CA GLU A 143 7.55 9.27 -3.97
C GLU A 143 6.59 9.39 -2.79
N ALA A 144 6.45 8.34 -1.99
CA ALA A 144 5.58 8.31 -0.81
C ALA A 144 5.94 9.40 0.22
N MET A 145 7.21 9.81 0.28
CA MET A 145 7.71 10.84 1.18
C MET A 145 7.90 12.21 0.51
N GLN A 146 7.33 12.38 -0.69
CA GLN A 146 7.37 13.61 -1.49
C GLN A 146 8.80 14.07 -1.85
N MET A 147 9.70 13.11 -2.08
CA MET A 147 11.08 13.32 -2.52
C MET A 147 11.27 13.06 -4.03
N VAL A 148 10.22 13.28 -4.81
CA VAL A 148 10.17 12.98 -6.26
C VAL A 148 11.26 13.68 -7.07
N GLU A 149 11.68 14.88 -6.64
CA GLU A 149 12.74 15.65 -7.31
C GLU A 149 14.11 14.94 -7.34
N TYR A 150 14.31 13.89 -6.54
CA TYR A 150 15.56 13.12 -6.48
C TYR A 150 15.47 11.74 -7.14
N VAL A 151 14.30 11.33 -7.63
CA VAL A 151 14.07 10.00 -8.21
C VAL A 151 15.05 9.71 -9.35
N ASP A 152 15.19 10.61 -10.31
CA ASP A 152 16.11 10.44 -11.44
C ASP A 152 17.57 10.25 -10.98
N SER A 153 17.98 10.95 -9.92
CA SER A 153 19.32 10.83 -9.37
C SER A 153 19.54 9.45 -8.74
N PHE A 154 18.58 8.97 -7.95
CA PHE A 154 18.65 7.65 -7.33
C PHE A 154 18.60 6.52 -8.36
N ILE A 155 17.80 6.66 -9.43
CA ILE A 155 17.78 5.70 -10.56
C ILE A 155 19.13 5.69 -11.28
N LYS A 156 19.67 6.86 -11.66
CA LYS A 156 20.93 6.97 -12.41
C LYS A 156 22.13 6.40 -11.65
N ASN A 157 22.08 6.44 -10.32
CA ASN A 157 23.12 5.90 -9.44
C ASN A 157 22.82 4.46 -8.96
N ASP A 158 21.79 3.79 -9.50
CA ASP A 158 21.37 2.43 -9.14
C ASP A 158 21.24 2.22 -7.62
N ILE A 159 20.63 3.19 -6.92
CA ILE A 159 20.44 3.10 -5.47
C ILE A 159 19.34 2.08 -5.17
N ARG A 160 19.73 0.96 -4.56
CA ARG A 160 18.84 -0.12 -4.11
C ARG A 160 18.75 -0.16 -2.60
N GLY A 161 17.97 -1.09 -2.07
CA GLY A 161 17.67 -1.17 -0.64
C GLY A 161 18.89 -1.25 0.27
N LYS A 162 19.88 -2.06 -0.11
CA LYS A 162 21.13 -2.21 0.64
C LYS A 162 21.92 -0.90 0.72
N GLU A 163 22.07 -0.21 -0.41
CA GLU A 163 22.76 1.07 -0.53
C GLU A 163 22.00 2.15 0.25
N LEU A 164 20.68 2.19 0.07
CA LEU A 164 19.76 3.12 0.74
C LEU A 164 19.94 3.09 2.26
N LEU A 165 19.98 1.89 2.87
CA LEU A 165 20.16 1.70 4.30
C LEU A 165 21.51 2.21 4.84
N THR A 166 22.49 2.41 3.96
CA THR A 166 23.83 2.87 4.33
C THR A 166 24.11 4.33 3.98
N LEU A 167 23.19 5.03 3.32
CA LEU A 167 23.39 6.41 2.91
C LEU A 167 23.61 7.33 4.11
N ALA A 168 24.75 8.02 4.11
CA ALA A 168 25.05 9.10 5.02
C ALA A 168 24.80 10.46 4.36
N ARG A 169 24.89 11.52 5.16
CA ARG A 169 24.70 12.91 4.70
C ARG A 169 25.57 13.28 3.49
N ARG A 170 26.80 12.75 3.42
CA ARG A 170 27.73 13.02 2.31
C ARG A 170 27.23 12.41 1.00
N ASP A 171 26.75 11.17 1.06
CA ASP A 171 26.29 10.43 -0.11
C ASP A 171 25.02 11.08 -0.67
N LEU A 172 24.13 11.54 0.20
CA LEU A 172 22.96 12.34 -0.20
C LEU A 172 23.34 13.64 -0.92
N LYS A 173 24.43 14.29 -0.49
CA LYS A 173 24.94 15.50 -1.17
C LYS A 173 25.46 15.16 -2.56
N ASP A 174 26.16 14.04 -2.70
CA ASP A 174 26.68 13.57 -3.99
C ASP A 174 25.55 13.14 -4.95
N LEU A 175 24.43 12.65 -4.40
CA LEU A 175 23.17 12.40 -5.13
C LEU A 175 22.38 13.68 -5.44
N GLY A 176 22.88 14.88 -5.09
CA GLY A 176 22.24 16.17 -5.38
C GLY A 176 21.20 16.63 -4.36
N VAL A 177 21.03 15.90 -3.25
CA VAL A 177 20.15 16.30 -2.13
C VAL A 177 20.88 17.35 -1.27
N THR A 178 20.75 18.62 -1.65
CA THR A 178 21.47 19.73 -0.98
C THR A 178 20.61 20.49 0.03
N LYS A 179 19.27 20.42 -0.09
CA LYS A 179 18.32 21.08 0.82
C LYS A 179 18.37 20.43 2.20
N VAL A 180 18.74 21.19 3.24
CA VAL A 180 18.90 20.68 4.62
C VAL A 180 17.66 19.96 5.14
N GLY A 181 16.46 20.48 4.84
CA GLY A 181 15.21 19.83 5.23
C GLY A 181 15.01 18.46 4.59
N HIS A 182 15.39 18.31 3.31
CA HIS A 182 15.24 17.06 2.57
C HIS A 182 16.27 16.03 3.04
N VAL A 183 17.52 16.46 3.26
CA VAL A 183 18.57 15.63 3.86
C VAL A 183 18.10 15.05 5.19
N LYS A 184 17.55 15.89 6.09
CA LYS A 184 17.04 15.44 7.39
C LYS A 184 15.89 14.45 7.24
N ARG A 185 14.94 14.73 6.34
CA ARG A 185 13.77 13.87 6.11
C ARG A 185 14.17 12.49 5.59
N ILE A 186 15.04 12.42 4.59
CA ILE A 186 15.52 11.17 3.99
C ILE A 186 16.29 10.33 5.02
N LEU A 187 17.23 10.94 5.76
CA LEU A 187 18.00 10.22 6.79
C LEU A 187 17.11 9.68 7.93
N GLN A 188 16.12 10.47 8.37
CA GLN A 188 15.18 10.01 9.40
C GLN A 188 14.35 8.83 8.89
N ALA A 189 13.82 8.93 7.67
CA ALA A 189 13.05 7.85 7.09
C ALA A 189 13.85 6.56 6.89
N ILE A 190 15.14 6.65 6.51
CA ILE A 190 16.04 5.48 6.42
C ILE A 190 16.21 4.83 7.80
N LYS A 191 16.35 5.63 8.86
CA LYS A 191 16.43 5.12 10.23
C LYS A 191 15.16 4.37 10.61
N ASP A 192 14.00 4.90 10.25
CA ASP A 192 12.71 4.29 10.55
C ASP A 192 12.51 2.97 9.79
N LEU A 193 13.01 2.86 8.55
CA LEU A 193 13.04 1.59 7.80
C LEU A 193 13.78 0.47 8.55
N GLY A 194 14.94 0.78 9.15
CA GLY A 194 15.74 -0.21 9.88
C GLY A 194 15.23 -0.52 11.30
N SER A 195 14.39 0.33 11.89
CA SER A 195 14.02 0.26 13.31
C SER A 195 12.67 -0.39 13.59
N THR A 196 11.86 -0.69 12.57
CA THR A 196 10.55 -1.34 12.76
C THR A 196 10.72 -2.81 13.11
N SER A 197 10.93 -3.09 14.40
CA SER A 197 10.64 -4.40 14.99
C SER A 197 9.14 -4.62 14.91
N ILE A 198 8.69 -5.57 14.09
CA ILE A 198 7.32 -6.07 14.14
C ILE A 198 7.21 -6.87 15.45
N GLY A 199 6.82 -6.17 16.52
CA GLY A 199 6.44 -6.75 17.80
C GLY A 199 5.00 -7.26 17.76
#